data_AF-A0A7Y5V644-F1
#
_entry.id   AF-A0A7Y5V644-F1
#
_cell.length_a   1.000
_cell.length_b   1.000
_cell.length_c   1.000
_cell.angle_alpha   90.00
_cell.angle_beta   90.00
_cell.angle_gamma   90.00
#
_symmetry.space_group_name_H-M   'P 1'
#
loop_
_entity.id
_entity.type
_entity.pdbx_description
1 polymer ?
#
loop_
_entity_poly.entity_id
_entity_poly.type
_entity_poly.pdbx_seq_one_letter_code
_entity_poly.pdbx_strand_id
1 'polypeptide(L)'
;MPQAVPAIIEVASSALAAHIAHGDYVTTLRVSHETPAPGDTLQFRRITDALSVARAGRLARGEHTAAACPITITVSPGRYAGTATGTPAGDIERFPIVVDVPAIILRGSTVLPMDPSDRPGPEAVGGIETVLAPVEPLTVVNGSSTPIIIANGHPSGSAGNALTVEGFVFQSGNTGTVFGGQALLSLRVTSISFRRNRVEGGFTEKIDLRASSGDVTQNYLSGAASACDICLAAPGTYRAISNRVLAGGVPGITTSAVVGLPVPADVEPYVLPATAEVWSEVRNNEVRDHLSVPVGVGIRVEVIGTMAPHVRNTVHSSIRDNLLVNNRFGIMIHAGFPVAGTDRIGIADVSLSGNVIQQSCQAKLLISLVRHQRTLGLNATFPYLQSSVFLVALNGNVAWDEVWYGHEAGFGNTLIVDGAPVANGSRHFYSPAGCPGL
;
A
#
# COMPACT_ATOMS: atom_id res chain seq x y z
N MET A 1 34.97 -11.21 -17.61
CA MET A 1 34.36 -10.83 -18.90
C MET A 1 33.17 -9.93 -18.59
N PRO A 2 33.08 -8.71 -19.12
CA PRO A 2 31.88 -7.89 -18.95
C PRO A 2 30.71 -8.59 -19.65
N GLN A 3 29.63 -8.89 -18.93
CA GLN A 3 28.37 -9.26 -19.57
C GLN A 3 27.94 -8.11 -20.45
N ALA A 4 27.78 -8.36 -21.75
CA ALA A 4 27.21 -7.41 -22.68
C ALA A 4 25.82 -7.02 -22.17
N VAL A 5 25.63 -5.73 -21.87
CA VAL A 5 24.30 -5.17 -21.67
C VAL A 5 23.56 -5.36 -22.99
N PRO A 6 22.44 -6.09 -23.04
CA PRO A 6 21.68 -6.21 -24.28
C PRO A 6 21.26 -4.81 -24.71
N ALA A 7 21.73 -4.38 -25.87
CA ALA A 7 21.33 -3.12 -26.46
C ALA A 7 19.82 -3.18 -26.71
N ILE A 8 19.08 -2.25 -26.13
CA ILE A 8 17.66 -2.06 -26.46
C ILE A 8 17.63 -1.49 -27.88
N ILE A 9 17.42 -2.36 -28.86
CA ILE A 9 17.22 -1.96 -30.25
C ILE A 9 15.82 -1.35 -30.34
N GLU A 10 15.71 -0.06 -30.66
CA GLU A 10 14.43 0.49 -31.10
C GLU A 10 14.08 -0.12 -32.46
N VAL A 11 13.12 -1.04 -32.46
CA VAL A 11 12.65 -1.69 -33.67
C VAL A 11 11.59 -0.80 -34.32
N ALA A 12 11.89 -0.29 -35.51
CA ALA A 12 10.89 0.39 -36.32
C ALA A 12 9.71 -0.57 -36.59
N SER A 13 8.47 -0.05 -36.62
CA SER A 13 7.26 -0.86 -36.83
C SER A 13 7.36 -1.75 -38.08
N SER A 14 7.98 -1.24 -39.15
CA SER A 14 8.23 -1.97 -40.40
C SER A 14 9.16 -3.18 -40.26
N ALA A 15 10.01 -3.22 -39.23
CA ALA A 15 10.97 -4.30 -38.99
C ALA A 15 10.47 -5.30 -37.93
N LEU A 16 9.38 -5.00 -37.22
CA LEU A 16 8.92 -5.78 -36.08
C LEU A 16 8.63 -7.25 -36.42
N ALA A 17 7.96 -7.52 -37.54
CA ALA A 17 7.65 -8.90 -37.94
C ALA A 17 8.92 -9.75 -38.11
N ALA A 18 10.00 -9.17 -38.63
CA ALA A 18 11.28 -9.85 -38.79
C ALA A 18 11.96 -10.09 -37.44
N HIS A 19 11.95 -9.10 -36.55
CA HIS A 19 12.48 -9.23 -35.19
C HIS A 19 11.72 -10.29 -34.37
N ILE A 20 10.38 -10.30 -34.43
CA ILE A 20 9.56 -11.34 -33.80
C ILE A 20 9.88 -12.73 -34.40
N ALA A 21 10.01 -12.83 -35.73
CA ALA A 21 10.39 -14.08 -36.39
C ALA A 21 11.81 -14.55 -36.02
N HIS A 22 12.71 -13.64 -35.68
CA HIS A 22 14.04 -13.94 -35.14
C HIS A 22 14.06 -14.25 -33.63
N GLY A 23 12.92 -14.10 -32.93
CA GLY A 23 12.79 -14.37 -31.50
C GLY A 23 13.20 -13.21 -30.59
N ASP A 24 13.30 -12.00 -31.12
CA ASP A 24 13.67 -10.83 -30.33
C ASP A 24 12.59 -10.41 -29.33
N TYR A 25 13.03 -9.87 -28.19
CA TYR A 25 12.14 -9.43 -27.12
C TYR A 25 11.58 -8.03 -27.41
N VAL A 26 10.25 -7.92 -27.45
CA VAL A 26 9.59 -6.62 -27.31
C VAL A 26 9.73 -6.19 -25.85
N THR A 27 10.59 -5.20 -25.62
CA THR A 27 10.87 -4.67 -24.27
C THR A 27 10.17 -3.34 -23.99
N THR A 28 9.60 -2.70 -25.02
CA THR A 28 8.90 -1.42 -24.89
C THR A 28 7.61 -1.42 -25.70
N LEU A 29 6.50 -1.06 -25.03
CA LEU A 29 5.20 -0.76 -25.63
C LEU A 29 4.85 0.69 -25.32
N ARG A 30 4.12 1.35 -26.22
CA ARG A 30 3.74 2.77 -26.09
C ARG A 30 2.24 2.93 -26.07
N VAL A 31 1.73 3.77 -25.17
CA VAL A 31 0.31 4.09 -25.04
C VAL A 31 0.11 5.59 -25.24
N SER A 32 -0.70 5.99 -26.22
CA SER A 32 -1.04 7.39 -26.51
C SER A 32 -2.40 7.51 -27.20
N HIS A 33 -3.16 8.56 -26.84
CA HIS A 33 -4.42 8.94 -27.52
C HIS A 33 -4.21 9.26 -29.00
N GLU A 34 -3.02 9.73 -29.38
CA GLU A 34 -2.68 10.12 -30.74
C GLU A 34 -2.30 8.94 -31.64
N THR A 35 -2.21 7.73 -31.07
CA THR A 35 -1.84 6.52 -31.80
C THR A 35 -2.86 6.27 -32.94
N PRO A 36 -2.42 6.21 -34.21
CA PRO A 36 -3.28 5.80 -35.31
C PRO A 36 -3.76 4.36 -35.10
N ALA A 37 -4.85 3.94 -35.77
CA ALA A 37 -5.49 2.64 -35.53
C ALA A 37 -4.49 1.47 -35.37
N PRO A 38 -4.71 0.56 -34.42
CA PRO A 38 -3.72 -0.43 -33.97
C PRO A 38 -3.35 -1.40 -35.09
N GLY A 39 -2.16 -1.22 -35.66
CA GLY A 39 -1.64 -2.08 -36.73
C GLY A 39 -0.24 -2.63 -36.46
N ASP A 40 0.52 -2.03 -35.53
CA ASP A 40 1.94 -2.35 -35.35
C ASP A 40 2.28 -3.14 -34.07
N THR A 41 1.30 -3.50 -33.25
CA THR A 41 1.47 -4.26 -31.97
C THR A 41 2.43 -3.63 -30.95
N LEU A 42 2.89 -2.39 -31.17
CA LEU A 42 3.80 -1.64 -30.30
C LEU A 42 3.14 -0.39 -29.75
N GLN A 43 2.22 0.20 -30.50
CA GLN A 43 1.51 1.41 -30.12
C GLN A 43 0.04 1.09 -29.84
N PHE A 44 -0.47 1.60 -28.73
CA PHE A 44 -1.82 1.34 -28.25
C PHE A 44 -2.48 2.64 -27.80
N ARG A 45 -3.81 2.67 -27.80
CA ARG A 45 -4.57 3.76 -27.17
C ARG A 45 -4.85 3.49 -25.69
N ARG A 46 -4.90 2.21 -25.31
CA ARG A 46 -5.21 1.76 -23.95
C ARG A 46 -4.06 0.97 -23.34
N ILE A 47 -3.87 1.14 -22.05
CA ILE A 47 -2.93 0.39 -21.21
C ILE A 47 -3.34 -1.08 -21.18
N THR A 48 -4.64 -1.39 -21.09
CA THR A 48 -5.13 -2.79 -21.09
C THR A 48 -4.77 -3.54 -22.37
N ASP A 49 -4.76 -2.86 -23.52
CA ASP A 49 -4.42 -3.49 -24.80
C ASP A 49 -2.91 -3.81 -24.87
N ALA A 50 -2.07 -2.84 -24.48
CA ALA A 50 -0.62 -3.05 -24.37
C ALA A 50 -0.30 -4.20 -23.40
N LEU A 51 -0.98 -4.24 -22.25
CA LEU A 51 -0.80 -5.27 -21.25
C LEU A 51 -1.27 -6.65 -21.76
N SER A 52 -2.36 -6.71 -22.52
CA SER A 52 -2.82 -7.96 -23.15
C SER A 52 -1.78 -8.54 -24.11
N VAL A 53 -1.14 -7.69 -24.91
CA VAL A 53 -0.04 -8.11 -25.81
C VAL A 53 1.18 -8.57 -25.02
N ALA A 54 1.59 -7.81 -23.98
CA ALA A 54 2.69 -8.20 -23.10
C ALA A 54 2.42 -9.57 -22.44
N ARG A 55 1.20 -9.76 -21.92
CA ARG A 55 0.74 -11.01 -21.30
C ARG A 55 0.76 -12.17 -22.29
N ALA A 56 0.19 -12.01 -23.49
CA ALA A 56 0.21 -13.04 -24.52
C ALA A 56 1.65 -13.46 -24.86
N GLY A 57 2.57 -12.50 -25.01
CA GLY A 57 3.98 -12.77 -25.24
C GLY A 57 4.64 -13.55 -24.10
N ARG A 58 4.37 -13.18 -22.85
CA ARG A 58 4.88 -13.89 -21.65
C ARG A 58 4.40 -15.34 -21.63
N LEU A 59 3.10 -15.56 -21.79
CA LEU A 59 2.51 -16.89 -21.75
C LEU A 59 3.01 -17.78 -22.88
N ALA A 60 3.16 -17.24 -24.10
CA ALA A 60 3.72 -17.98 -25.24
C ALA A 60 5.16 -18.47 -24.99
N ARG A 61 5.89 -17.80 -24.09
CA ARG A 61 7.27 -18.17 -23.68
C ARG A 61 7.33 -18.97 -22.37
N GLY A 62 6.20 -19.27 -21.74
CA GLY A 62 6.16 -19.94 -20.43
C GLY A 62 6.66 -19.07 -19.27
N GLU A 63 6.71 -17.74 -19.44
CA GLU A 63 7.17 -16.78 -18.43
C GLU A 63 6.02 -16.47 -17.44
N HIS A 64 5.71 -17.43 -16.56
CA HIS A 64 4.55 -17.34 -15.66
C HIS A 64 4.82 -16.57 -14.36
N THR A 65 5.99 -16.76 -13.73
CA THR A 65 6.34 -16.16 -12.42
C THR A 65 7.64 -15.36 -12.43
N ALA A 66 8.48 -15.59 -13.44
CA ALA A 66 9.72 -14.89 -13.70
C ALA A 66 9.86 -14.65 -15.21
N ALA A 67 10.66 -13.66 -15.56
CA ALA A 67 10.87 -13.19 -16.93
C ALA A 67 12.36 -12.96 -17.19
N ALA A 68 12.81 -13.20 -18.42
CA ALA A 68 14.20 -12.98 -18.81
C ALA A 68 14.59 -11.48 -18.79
N CYS A 69 13.66 -10.62 -19.16
CA CYS A 69 13.82 -9.16 -19.14
C CYS A 69 12.48 -8.47 -18.86
N PRO A 70 12.46 -7.24 -18.33
CA PRO A 70 11.21 -6.49 -18.14
C PRO A 70 10.61 -6.00 -19.47
N ILE A 71 9.28 -5.80 -19.48
CA ILE A 71 8.55 -5.09 -20.53
C ILE A 71 8.09 -3.76 -19.96
N THR A 72 8.48 -2.65 -20.59
CA THR A 72 8.06 -1.30 -20.21
C THR A 72 6.90 -0.84 -21.07
N ILE A 73 5.76 -0.55 -20.46
CA ILE A 73 4.62 0.12 -21.08
C ILE A 73 4.73 1.61 -20.72
N THR A 74 5.15 2.42 -21.68
CA THR A 74 5.27 3.87 -21.53
C THR A 74 3.98 4.54 -21.95
N VAL A 75 3.41 5.36 -21.08
CA VAL A 75 2.13 6.02 -21.26
C VAL A 75 2.36 7.52 -21.40
N SER A 76 1.91 8.08 -22.52
CA SER A 76 2.06 9.51 -22.80
C SER A 76 1.29 10.37 -21.78
N PRO A 77 1.58 11.68 -21.71
CA PRO A 77 0.74 12.60 -20.94
C PRO A 77 -0.71 12.56 -21.42
N GLY A 78 -1.65 12.81 -20.51
CA GLY A 78 -3.07 12.79 -20.79
C GLY A 78 -3.89 12.11 -19.70
N ARG A 79 -5.21 12.22 -19.84
CA ARG A 79 -6.17 11.55 -18.96
C ARG A 79 -6.61 10.23 -19.59
N TYR A 80 -6.38 9.14 -18.88
CA TYR A 80 -6.78 7.78 -19.25
C TYR A 80 -7.94 7.38 -18.35
N ALA A 81 -9.13 7.43 -18.92
CA ALA A 81 -10.36 7.17 -18.21
C ALA A 81 -10.68 5.66 -18.21
N GLY A 82 -11.11 5.10 -17.08
CA GLY A 82 -11.48 3.68 -16.97
C GLY A 82 -12.84 3.45 -16.34
N THR A 83 -13.46 2.31 -16.62
CA THR A 83 -14.69 1.89 -15.93
C THR A 83 -14.50 0.56 -15.22
N ALA A 84 -15.08 0.46 -14.02
CA ALA A 84 -15.19 -0.78 -13.27
C ALA A 84 -16.46 -1.58 -13.64
N THR A 85 -17.33 -1.01 -14.47
CA THR A 85 -18.64 -1.61 -14.79
C THR A 85 -18.84 -1.73 -16.30
N GLY A 86 -19.57 -2.76 -16.72
CA GLY A 86 -19.87 -2.98 -18.12
C GLY A 86 -18.65 -3.29 -19.01
N THR A 87 -18.86 -3.20 -20.32
CA THR A 87 -17.83 -3.39 -21.34
C THR A 87 -17.27 -2.02 -21.73
N PRO A 88 -15.95 -1.78 -21.61
CA PRO A 88 -15.36 -0.51 -22.04
C PRO A 88 -15.58 -0.29 -23.54
N ALA A 89 -15.95 0.93 -23.93
CA ALA A 89 -16.11 1.35 -25.31
C ALA A 89 -15.04 2.38 -25.68
N GLY A 90 -14.55 2.34 -26.93
CA GLY A 90 -13.53 3.28 -27.42
C GLY A 90 -12.23 3.21 -26.62
N ASP A 91 -11.72 4.38 -26.23
CA ASP A 91 -10.43 4.56 -25.54
C ASP A 91 -10.55 4.44 -24.00
N ILE A 92 -11.66 3.88 -23.50
CA ILE A 92 -11.88 3.65 -22.06
C ILE A 92 -11.15 2.38 -21.61
N GLU A 93 -10.39 2.49 -20.52
CA GLU A 93 -9.72 1.37 -19.84
C GLU A 93 -10.73 0.48 -19.11
N ARG A 94 -10.40 -0.82 -18.96
CA ARG A 94 -11.09 -1.71 -18.01
C ARG A 94 -10.41 -1.62 -16.65
N PHE A 95 -11.15 -1.24 -15.62
CA PHE A 95 -10.68 -1.34 -14.23
C PHE A 95 -11.23 -2.60 -13.54
N PRO A 96 -10.41 -3.28 -12.71
CA PRO A 96 -8.98 -3.02 -12.51
C PRO A 96 -8.13 -3.42 -13.74
N ILE A 97 -7.02 -2.72 -13.96
CA ILE A 97 -5.95 -3.15 -14.86
C ILE A 97 -5.20 -4.29 -14.18
N VAL A 98 -5.41 -5.52 -14.65
CA VAL A 98 -4.88 -6.75 -14.03
C VAL A 98 -3.50 -7.09 -14.60
N VAL A 99 -2.48 -7.08 -13.75
CA VAL A 99 -1.14 -7.58 -14.04
C VAL A 99 -0.95 -8.93 -13.35
N ASP A 100 -0.96 -10.01 -14.14
CA ASP A 100 -0.83 -11.40 -13.69
C ASP A 100 0.37 -12.13 -14.33
N VAL A 101 1.29 -11.37 -14.95
CA VAL A 101 2.54 -11.85 -15.54
C VAL A 101 3.73 -11.01 -15.06
N PRO A 102 4.94 -11.58 -15.03
CA PRO A 102 6.06 -10.97 -14.33
C PRO A 102 6.76 -9.86 -15.12
N ALA A 103 7.45 -9.01 -14.36
CA ALA A 103 8.36 -7.97 -14.82
C ALA A 103 7.72 -7.01 -15.85
N ILE A 104 6.58 -6.44 -15.46
CA ILE A 104 5.94 -5.34 -16.18
C ILE A 104 6.32 -4.02 -15.51
N ILE A 105 6.68 -3.02 -16.30
CA ILE A 105 6.89 -1.65 -15.84
C ILE A 105 5.81 -0.79 -16.49
N LEU A 106 4.88 -0.26 -15.71
CA LEU A 106 3.95 0.79 -16.13
C LEU A 106 4.60 2.13 -15.81
N ARG A 107 4.87 2.93 -16.84
CA ARG A 107 5.53 4.23 -16.72
C ARG A 107 4.69 5.33 -17.34
N GLY A 108 4.09 6.17 -16.51
CA GLY A 108 3.48 7.43 -16.93
C GLY A 108 4.52 8.54 -17.05
N SER A 109 4.06 9.71 -17.50
CA SER A 109 4.88 10.88 -17.79
C SER A 109 4.94 11.91 -16.65
N THR A 110 4.22 11.68 -15.53
CA THR A 110 4.22 12.61 -14.39
C THR A 110 5.57 12.58 -13.68
N VAL A 111 6.18 13.75 -13.51
CA VAL A 111 7.40 13.93 -12.71
C VAL A 111 7.10 14.84 -11.53
N LEU A 112 7.32 14.37 -10.31
CA LEU A 112 7.14 15.16 -9.09
C LEU A 112 8.48 15.79 -8.67
N PRO A 113 8.51 17.07 -8.28
CA PRO A 113 9.70 17.69 -7.69
C PRO A 113 9.97 17.03 -6.33
N MET A 114 11.25 16.85 -6.00
CA MET A 114 11.67 16.29 -4.72
C MET A 114 12.15 17.41 -3.79
N ASP A 115 11.84 17.30 -2.50
CA ASP A 115 12.42 18.15 -1.46
C ASP A 115 13.87 17.71 -1.12
N PRO A 116 14.60 18.47 -0.28
CA PRO A 116 15.97 18.10 0.12
C PRO A 116 16.09 16.77 0.89
N SER A 117 14.98 16.25 1.41
CA SER A 117 14.90 14.94 2.07
C SER A 117 14.42 13.85 1.12
N ASP A 118 14.40 14.10 -0.20
CA ASP A 118 14.00 13.16 -1.25
C ASP A 118 12.51 12.75 -1.20
N ARG A 119 11.64 13.62 -0.66
CA ARG A 119 10.19 13.42 -0.61
C ARG A 119 9.48 14.26 -1.68
N PRO A 120 8.47 13.71 -2.38
CA PRO A 120 7.83 14.39 -3.50
C PRO A 120 6.94 15.58 -3.07
N GLY A 121 6.84 16.57 -3.94
CA GLY A 121 5.89 17.68 -3.87
C GLY A 121 4.55 17.37 -4.57
N PRO A 122 3.56 18.27 -4.44
CA PRO A 122 2.19 18.07 -4.95
C PRO A 122 2.04 18.22 -6.46
N GLU A 123 2.80 19.14 -7.06
CA GLU A 123 2.61 19.58 -8.44
C GLU A 123 3.57 18.88 -9.38
N ALA A 124 3.08 18.48 -10.55
CA ALA A 124 3.94 17.93 -11.59
C ALA A 124 4.85 19.01 -12.20
N VAL A 125 6.11 18.65 -12.45
CA VAL A 125 7.06 19.51 -13.16
C VAL A 125 6.53 19.83 -14.55
N GLY A 126 6.37 21.12 -14.84
CA GLY A 126 5.87 21.61 -16.14
C GLY A 126 4.39 21.33 -16.40
N GLY A 127 3.61 20.87 -15.41
CA GLY A 127 2.18 20.58 -15.57
C GLY A 127 1.88 19.37 -16.46
N ILE A 128 2.89 18.55 -16.77
CA ILE A 128 2.75 17.36 -17.60
C ILE A 128 2.35 16.19 -16.70
N GLU A 129 1.16 15.64 -16.92
CA GLU A 129 0.61 14.55 -16.10
C GLU A 129 0.07 13.41 -16.96
N THR A 130 0.30 12.17 -16.51
CA THR A 130 -0.46 10.99 -16.94
C THR A 130 -1.42 10.64 -15.82
N VAL A 131 -2.72 10.87 -16.05
CA VAL A 131 -3.77 10.72 -15.04
C VAL A 131 -4.57 9.44 -15.31
N LEU A 132 -4.65 8.55 -14.32
CA LEU A 132 -5.59 7.44 -14.27
C LEU A 132 -6.76 7.81 -13.39
N ALA A 133 -7.95 7.85 -13.97
CA ALA A 133 -9.16 8.22 -13.27
C ALA A 133 -10.35 7.42 -13.81
N PRO A 134 -11.35 7.11 -12.99
CA PRO A 134 -12.50 6.41 -13.49
C PRO A 134 -13.48 7.37 -14.18
N VAL A 135 -14.32 6.85 -15.08
CA VAL A 135 -15.46 7.56 -15.65
C VAL A 135 -16.60 7.71 -14.64
N GLU A 136 -16.79 6.71 -13.78
CA GLU A 136 -17.69 6.76 -12.62
C GLU A 136 -16.87 6.70 -11.31
N PRO A 137 -17.27 7.36 -10.22
CA PRO A 137 -16.56 7.21 -8.94
C PRO A 137 -16.38 5.74 -8.56
N LEU A 138 -15.17 5.36 -8.13
CA LEU A 138 -14.89 3.99 -7.70
C LEU A 138 -15.77 3.64 -6.50
N THR A 139 -16.24 2.40 -6.46
CA THR A 139 -17.17 1.93 -5.43
C THR A 139 -16.55 0.85 -4.55
N VAL A 140 -17.27 0.49 -3.50
CA VAL A 140 -17.04 -0.71 -2.69
C VAL A 140 -18.17 -1.69 -3.01
N VAL A 141 -17.84 -2.83 -3.60
CA VAL A 141 -18.81 -3.87 -3.99
C VAL A 141 -18.60 -5.08 -3.09
N ASN A 142 -19.64 -5.49 -2.35
CA ASN A 142 -19.58 -6.62 -1.42
C ASN A 142 -18.41 -6.53 -0.41
N GLY A 143 -18.09 -5.31 0.04
CA GLY A 143 -16.97 -5.07 0.96
C GLY A 143 -15.58 -5.09 0.31
N SER A 144 -15.47 -5.26 -1.01
CA SER A 144 -14.23 -5.10 -1.77
C SER A 144 -14.17 -3.73 -2.44
N SER A 145 -13.14 -2.95 -2.15
CA SER A 145 -12.80 -1.76 -2.93
C SER A 145 -12.35 -2.17 -4.34
N THR A 146 -12.79 -1.47 -5.39
CA THR A 146 -12.31 -1.71 -6.76
C THR A 146 -10.98 -0.99 -7.01
N PRO A 147 -9.87 -1.71 -7.28
CA PRO A 147 -8.60 -1.04 -7.58
C PRO A 147 -8.55 -0.48 -9.02
N ILE A 148 -7.72 0.52 -9.25
CA ILE A 148 -7.33 0.96 -10.60
C ILE A 148 -6.33 -0.04 -11.19
N ILE A 149 -5.30 -0.41 -10.43
CA ILE A 149 -4.30 -1.43 -10.81
C ILE A 149 -4.34 -2.55 -9.79
N ILE A 150 -4.29 -3.80 -10.28
CA ILE A 150 -4.04 -4.96 -9.43
C ILE A 150 -2.86 -5.79 -9.93
N ALA A 151 -1.94 -6.12 -9.03
CA ALA A 151 -0.95 -7.17 -9.24
C ALA A 151 -1.41 -8.45 -8.54
N ASN A 152 -1.71 -9.50 -9.31
CA ASN A 152 -2.24 -10.75 -8.78
C ASN A 152 -1.29 -11.93 -9.03
N GLY A 153 -1.10 -12.76 -8.01
CA GLY A 153 -0.55 -14.10 -8.10
C GLY A 153 -1.68 -15.11 -8.15
N HIS A 154 -1.92 -15.72 -9.31
CA HIS A 154 -2.92 -16.76 -9.50
C HIS A 154 -2.43 -18.09 -8.88
N PRO A 155 -3.27 -18.80 -8.10
CA PRO A 155 -2.90 -20.09 -7.50
C PRO A 155 -2.46 -21.18 -8.50
N SER A 156 -2.88 -21.07 -9.77
CA SER A 156 -2.43 -21.97 -10.85
C SER A 156 -1.04 -21.66 -11.41
N GLY A 157 -0.38 -20.59 -10.95
CA GLY A 157 1.05 -20.37 -11.16
C GLY A 157 1.45 -19.13 -11.96
N SER A 158 0.54 -18.33 -12.52
CA SER A 158 0.93 -17.03 -13.12
C SER A 158 0.95 -15.93 -12.06
N ALA A 159 1.93 -15.03 -12.09
CA ALA A 159 2.03 -13.96 -11.10
C ALA A 159 2.57 -12.65 -11.66
N GLY A 160 1.94 -11.55 -11.25
CA GLY A 160 2.39 -10.17 -11.46
C GLY A 160 3.65 -9.76 -10.68
N ASN A 161 4.59 -10.69 -10.47
CA ASN A 161 5.84 -10.43 -9.76
C ASN A 161 6.66 -9.33 -10.47
N ALA A 162 7.44 -8.57 -9.70
CA ALA A 162 8.29 -7.50 -10.21
C ALA A 162 7.54 -6.41 -11.01
N LEU A 163 6.25 -6.16 -10.70
CA LEU A 163 5.52 -5.02 -11.24
C LEU A 163 6.11 -3.71 -10.71
N THR A 164 6.47 -2.80 -11.60
CA THR A 164 6.76 -1.40 -11.27
C THR A 164 5.65 -0.50 -11.79
N VAL A 165 5.15 0.42 -10.97
CA VAL A 165 4.21 1.47 -11.37
C VAL A 165 4.80 2.82 -10.97
N GLU A 166 5.06 3.67 -11.96
CA GLU A 166 5.67 4.98 -11.73
C GLU A 166 5.15 6.09 -12.65
N GLY A 167 5.16 7.33 -12.15
CA GLY A 167 4.87 8.52 -12.95
C GLY A 167 3.38 8.71 -13.30
N PHE A 168 2.46 8.29 -12.42
CA PHE A 168 1.02 8.48 -12.60
C PHE A 168 0.41 9.42 -11.54
N VAL A 169 -0.69 10.06 -11.91
CA VAL A 169 -1.66 10.64 -10.97
C VAL A 169 -2.87 9.71 -10.89
N PHE A 170 -3.27 9.30 -9.69
CA PHE A 170 -4.42 8.43 -9.45
C PHE A 170 -5.57 9.21 -8.80
N GLN A 171 -6.77 9.07 -9.37
CA GLN A 171 -8.00 9.68 -8.85
C GLN A 171 -9.08 8.63 -8.63
N SER A 172 -9.81 8.72 -7.52
CA SER A 172 -10.92 7.77 -7.24
C SER A 172 -12.24 8.19 -7.87
N GLY A 173 -12.36 9.45 -8.32
CA GLY A 173 -13.62 10.06 -8.74
C GLY A 173 -14.58 10.40 -7.60
N ASN A 174 -14.27 10.05 -6.35
CA ASN A 174 -15.08 10.40 -5.18
C ASN A 174 -14.69 11.79 -4.63
N THR A 175 -15.65 12.48 -4.02
CA THR A 175 -15.45 13.79 -3.39
C THR A 175 -16.10 13.84 -2.00
N GLY A 176 -15.64 14.79 -1.16
CA GLY A 176 -16.19 14.99 0.18
C GLY A 176 -15.92 13.81 1.11
N THR A 177 -16.98 13.28 1.73
CA THR A 177 -16.91 12.19 2.71
C THR A 177 -17.24 10.81 2.13
N VAL A 178 -17.36 10.71 0.80
CA VAL A 178 -17.57 9.45 0.10
C VAL A 178 -16.21 8.88 -0.29
N PHE A 179 -16.02 7.59 -0.06
CA PHE A 179 -14.76 6.90 -0.32
C PHE A 179 -15.01 5.61 -1.08
N GLY A 180 -14.13 5.28 -2.01
CA GLY A 180 -14.22 4.04 -2.76
C GLY A 180 -12.99 3.75 -3.61
N GLY A 181 -12.73 2.46 -3.80
CA GLY A 181 -11.64 1.96 -4.62
C GLY A 181 -10.25 2.10 -4.03
N GLN A 182 -9.26 1.74 -4.85
CA GLN A 182 -7.82 1.77 -4.51
C GLN A 182 -7.00 2.21 -5.72
N ALA A 183 -5.85 2.87 -5.53
CA ALA A 183 -4.94 3.14 -6.64
C ALA A 183 -4.20 1.86 -7.04
N LEU A 184 -3.70 1.13 -6.05
CA LEU A 184 -3.03 -0.16 -6.22
C LEU A 184 -3.52 -1.17 -5.18
N LEU A 185 -3.87 -2.37 -5.66
CA LEU A 185 -3.96 -3.59 -4.87
C LEU A 185 -2.86 -4.56 -5.30
N SER A 186 -2.19 -5.21 -4.37
CA SER A 186 -1.37 -6.39 -4.69
C SER A 186 -1.73 -7.58 -3.81
N LEU A 187 -1.73 -8.76 -4.41
CA LEU A 187 -2.06 -10.00 -3.73
C LEU A 187 -1.20 -11.16 -4.22
N ARG A 188 -0.50 -11.85 -3.32
CA ARG A 188 0.31 -13.05 -3.62
C ARG A 188 1.43 -12.82 -4.65
N VAL A 189 2.04 -11.64 -4.62
CA VAL A 189 3.10 -11.22 -5.55
C VAL A 189 4.32 -10.70 -4.81
N THR A 190 5.47 -10.74 -5.45
CA THR A 190 6.73 -10.28 -4.88
C THR A 190 7.39 -9.22 -5.73
N SER A 191 8.28 -8.43 -5.12
CA SER A 191 9.07 -7.38 -5.77
C SER A 191 8.23 -6.27 -6.42
N ILE A 192 7.09 -5.91 -5.82
CA ILE A 192 6.29 -4.76 -6.28
C ILE A 192 7.06 -3.46 -6.03
N SER A 193 7.03 -2.52 -6.97
CA SER A 193 7.59 -1.18 -6.81
C SER A 193 6.56 -0.14 -7.22
N PHE A 194 5.90 0.49 -6.25
CA PHE A 194 4.98 1.61 -6.49
C PHE A 194 5.68 2.91 -6.11
N ARG A 195 6.10 3.71 -7.09
CA ARG A 195 6.98 4.85 -6.82
C ARG A 195 6.73 6.08 -7.66
N ARG A 196 7.01 7.26 -7.09
CA ARG A 196 6.92 8.55 -7.80
C ARG A 196 5.55 8.79 -8.43
N ASN A 197 4.50 8.37 -7.73
CA ASN A 197 3.12 8.62 -8.11
C ASN A 197 2.49 9.70 -7.23
N ARG A 198 1.50 10.40 -7.77
CA ARG A 198 0.56 11.21 -6.99
C ARG A 198 -0.72 10.42 -6.81
N VAL A 199 -1.22 10.32 -5.57
CA VAL A 199 -2.52 9.69 -5.27
C VAL A 199 -3.38 10.69 -4.53
N GLU A 200 -4.51 11.04 -5.14
CA GLU A 200 -5.46 12.01 -4.59
C GLU A 200 -6.39 11.36 -3.56
N GLY A 201 -7.27 12.16 -2.95
CA GLY A 201 -8.21 11.71 -1.93
C GLY A 201 -9.37 10.88 -2.50
N GLY A 202 -10.27 10.46 -1.60
CA GLY A 202 -11.51 9.78 -1.96
C GLY A 202 -11.37 8.27 -2.20
N PHE A 203 -10.20 7.68 -1.93
CA PHE A 203 -10.02 6.23 -1.91
C PHE A 203 -10.43 5.62 -0.56
N THR A 204 -10.83 4.35 -0.54
CA THR A 204 -10.99 3.62 0.72
C THR A 204 -9.61 3.36 1.32
N GLU A 205 -8.78 2.65 0.56
CA GLU A 205 -7.35 2.48 0.77
C GLU A 205 -6.62 3.04 -0.46
N LYS A 206 -5.60 3.88 -0.32
CA LYS A 206 -4.87 4.37 -1.51
C LYS A 206 -3.99 3.27 -2.08
N ILE A 207 -3.16 2.65 -1.24
CA ILE A 207 -2.24 1.57 -1.61
C ILE A 207 -2.45 0.41 -0.64
N ASP A 208 -2.75 -0.77 -1.17
CA ASP A 208 -3.04 -1.97 -0.37
C ASP A 208 -2.22 -3.17 -0.86
N LEU A 209 -1.23 -3.57 -0.07
CA LEU A 209 -0.35 -4.70 -0.38
C LEU A 209 -0.62 -5.84 0.62
N ARG A 210 -1.18 -6.95 0.12
CA ARG A 210 -1.58 -8.11 0.94
C ARG A 210 -0.84 -9.37 0.51
N ALA A 211 -0.35 -10.14 1.47
CA ALA A 211 0.32 -11.42 1.18
C ALA A 211 1.41 -11.27 0.08
N SER A 212 2.20 -10.21 0.14
CA SER A 212 3.05 -9.76 -0.96
C SER A 212 4.38 -9.20 -0.46
N SER A 213 5.24 -8.70 -1.34
CA SER A 213 6.47 -8.02 -0.93
C SER A 213 6.84 -6.94 -1.92
N GLY A 214 7.37 -5.81 -1.44
CA GLY A 214 7.69 -4.70 -2.31
C GLY A 214 7.96 -3.38 -1.61
N ASP A 215 8.27 -2.38 -2.42
CA ASP A 215 8.64 -1.04 -1.99
C ASP A 215 7.58 -0.02 -2.46
N VAL A 216 7.11 0.82 -1.54
CA VAL A 216 6.27 2.00 -1.77
C VAL A 216 7.13 3.22 -1.52
N THR A 217 7.61 3.88 -2.58
CA THR A 217 8.68 4.89 -2.45
C THR A 217 8.40 6.20 -3.14
N GLN A 218 8.73 7.32 -2.49
CA GLN A 218 8.67 8.64 -3.12
C GLN A 218 7.29 8.97 -3.73
N ASN A 219 6.20 8.54 -3.11
CA ASN A 219 4.84 8.88 -3.55
C ASN A 219 4.29 10.08 -2.76
N TYR A 220 3.51 10.92 -3.44
CA TYR A 220 2.74 12.00 -2.82
C TYR A 220 1.28 11.56 -2.69
N LEU A 221 0.82 11.35 -1.46
CA LEU A 221 -0.55 10.93 -1.15
C LEU A 221 -1.24 12.08 -0.41
N SER A 222 -2.40 12.52 -0.88
CA SER A 222 -3.09 13.66 -0.26
C SER A 222 -4.60 13.49 -0.22
N GLY A 223 -5.25 14.22 0.68
CA GLY A 223 -6.70 14.22 0.84
C GLY A 223 -7.23 12.99 1.57
N ALA A 224 -8.46 13.10 2.05
CA ALA A 224 -9.06 12.12 2.95
C ALA A 224 -9.18 10.72 2.31
N ALA A 225 -9.06 9.70 3.15
CA ALA A 225 -9.37 8.30 2.86
C ALA A 225 -10.21 7.71 4.02
N SER A 226 -10.89 6.58 3.82
CA SER A 226 -11.69 5.99 4.91
C SER A 226 -10.90 5.03 5.80
N ALA A 227 -9.91 4.31 5.22
CA ALA A 227 -9.06 3.36 5.91
C ALA A 227 -7.61 3.88 5.92
N CYS A 228 -6.67 3.24 5.24
CA CYS A 228 -5.25 3.60 5.23
C CYS A 228 -4.83 4.33 3.95
N ASP A 229 -3.78 5.16 4.02
CA ASP A 229 -3.12 5.62 2.79
C ASP A 229 -2.16 4.55 2.24
N ILE A 230 -1.37 3.91 3.12
CA ILE A 230 -0.48 2.79 2.77
C ILE A 230 -0.75 1.62 3.71
N CYS A 231 -1.31 0.53 3.19
CA CYS A 231 -1.54 -0.72 3.91
C CYS A 231 -0.52 -1.79 3.50
N LEU A 232 0.21 -2.32 4.49
CA LEU A 232 1.22 -3.36 4.35
C LEU A 232 0.80 -4.57 5.19
N ALA A 233 0.16 -5.56 4.60
CA ALA A 233 -0.47 -6.68 5.30
C ALA A 233 0.30 -8.00 5.12
N ALA A 234 0.43 -8.76 6.20
CA ALA A 234 1.10 -10.06 6.21
C ALA A 234 0.44 -11.10 5.27
N PRO A 235 1.16 -12.17 4.91
CA PRO A 235 2.61 -12.31 5.03
C PRO A 235 3.36 -11.40 4.05
N GLY A 236 4.59 -10.98 4.37
CA GLY A 236 5.36 -10.17 3.43
C GLY A 236 6.56 -9.44 3.98
N THR A 237 7.39 -8.92 3.07
CA THR A 237 8.45 -7.95 3.38
C THR A 237 8.21 -6.66 2.62
N TYR A 238 8.09 -5.55 3.33
CA TYR A 238 7.68 -4.27 2.77
C TYR A 238 8.63 -3.15 3.16
N ARG A 239 8.76 -2.16 2.27
CA ARG A 239 9.39 -0.88 2.59
C ARG A 239 8.49 0.28 2.19
N ALA A 240 8.23 1.20 3.10
CA ALA A 240 7.61 2.49 2.80
C ALA A 240 8.66 3.58 3.02
N ILE A 241 9.21 4.15 1.95
CA ILE A 241 10.38 5.05 2.03
C ILE A 241 10.14 6.38 1.32
N SER A 242 10.48 7.48 1.98
CA SER A 242 10.46 8.83 1.38
C SER A 242 9.09 9.26 0.81
N ASN A 243 7.98 8.72 1.32
CA ASN A 243 6.65 9.15 0.90
C ASN A 243 6.24 10.43 1.64
N ARG A 244 5.36 11.22 1.03
CA ARG A 244 4.67 12.34 1.66
C ARG A 244 3.17 12.04 1.70
N VAL A 245 2.61 11.89 2.90
CA VAL A 245 1.21 11.50 3.15
C VAL A 245 0.52 12.60 3.95
N LEU A 246 -0.42 13.32 3.32
CA LEU A 246 -1.03 14.53 3.86
C LEU A 246 -2.56 14.38 4.01
N ALA A 247 -3.09 14.73 5.18
CA ALA A 247 -4.54 14.80 5.44
C ALA A 247 -5.29 13.54 4.99
N GLY A 248 -4.72 12.38 5.31
CA GLY A 248 -5.13 11.09 4.76
C GLY A 248 -6.21 10.38 5.57
N GLY A 249 -6.11 9.04 5.62
CA GLY A 249 -7.11 8.17 6.24
C GLY A 249 -7.13 8.16 7.76
N VAL A 250 -7.54 7.03 8.34
CA VAL A 250 -7.40 6.79 9.78
C VAL A 250 -5.92 6.59 10.12
N PRO A 251 -5.22 5.55 9.63
CA PRO A 251 -3.76 5.55 9.60
C PRO A 251 -3.20 6.10 8.29
N GLY A 252 -2.11 6.85 8.37
CA GLY A 252 -1.28 7.16 7.20
C GLY A 252 -0.61 5.91 6.66
N ILE A 253 0.27 5.32 7.45
CA ILE A 253 0.98 4.08 7.10
C ILE A 253 0.62 2.99 8.11
N THR A 254 0.18 1.84 7.63
CA THR A 254 -0.13 0.68 8.48
C THR A 254 0.72 -0.52 8.09
N THR A 255 1.37 -1.11 9.09
CA THR A 255 1.84 -2.49 9.03
C THR A 255 0.85 -3.35 9.80
N SER A 256 0.21 -4.28 9.11
CA SER A 256 -0.81 -5.15 9.71
C SER A 256 -0.42 -6.61 9.58
N ALA A 257 -0.89 -7.39 10.53
CA ALA A 257 -1.10 -8.83 10.41
C ALA A 257 -1.92 -9.19 9.15
N VAL A 258 -2.13 -10.49 8.93
CA VAL A 258 -2.83 -10.96 7.72
C VAL A 258 -4.27 -10.42 7.66
N VAL A 259 -4.71 -10.03 6.46
CA VAL A 259 -6.03 -9.44 6.24
C VAL A 259 -6.91 -10.41 5.45
N GLY A 260 -8.09 -10.71 5.98
CA GLY A 260 -9.10 -11.59 5.36
C GLY A 260 -10.19 -10.84 4.60
N LEU A 261 -9.93 -9.61 4.15
CA LEU A 261 -10.88 -8.82 3.39
C LEU A 261 -11.21 -9.48 2.04
N PRO A 262 -12.44 -9.28 1.51
CA PRO A 262 -12.78 -9.69 0.16
C PRO A 262 -11.80 -9.15 -0.89
N VAL A 263 -11.79 -9.83 -2.03
CA VAL A 263 -11.05 -9.45 -3.24
C VAL A 263 -12.04 -9.19 -4.38
N PRO A 264 -11.65 -8.45 -5.43
CA PRO A 264 -12.50 -8.22 -6.60
C PRO A 264 -12.99 -9.53 -7.24
N ALA A 265 -14.14 -9.50 -7.93
CA ALA A 265 -14.84 -10.70 -8.43
C ALA A 265 -14.00 -11.59 -9.38
N ASP A 266 -13.01 -11.00 -10.07
CA ASP A 266 -12.13 -11.70 -11.03
C ASP A 266 -10.78 -12.09 -10.39
N VAL A 267 -10.69 -12.09 -9.06
CA VAL A 267 -9.48 -12.43 -8.30
C VAL A 267 -9.79 -13.58 -7.36
N GLU A 268 -8.90 -14.57 -7.31
CA GLU A 268 -9.13 -15.76 -6.49
C GLU A 268 -9.12 -15.39 -4.99
N PRO A 269 -10.08 -15.90 -4.20
CA PRO A 269 -10.10 -15.68 -2.76
C PRO A 269 -8.77 -16.01 -2.10
N TYR A 270 -8.37 -15.18 -1.14
CA TYR A 270 -7.19 -15.45 -0.36
C TYR A 270 -7.49 -16.43 0.78
N VAL A 271 -6.84 -17.60 0.75
CA VAL A 271 -6.93 -18.59 1.82
C VAL A 271 -6.00 -18.15 2.96
N LEU A 272 -6.58 -17.90 4.13
CA LEU A 272 -5.82 -17.48 5.30
C LEU A 272 -4.91 -18.62 5.79
N PRO A 273 -3.62 -18.35 6.05
CA PRO A 273 -2.72 -19.33 6.64
C PRO A 273 -2.99 -19.48 8.14
N ALA A 274 -2.50 -20.55 8.77
CA ALA A 274 -2.57 -20.71 10.23
C ALA A 274 -1.64 -19.73 10.98
N THR A 275 -0.50 -19.41 10.37
CA THR A 275 0.48 -18.45 10.87
C THR A 275 0.89 -17.49 9.76
N ALA A 276 1.20 -16.24 10.10
CA ALA A 276 1.72 -15.28 9.14
C ALA A 276 2.76 -14.36 9.80
N GLU A 277 3.67 -13.86 8.99
CA GLU A 277 4.75 -12.99 9.43
C GLU A 277 4.92 -11.82 8.46
N VAL A 278 5.11 -10.63 9.00
CA VAL A 278 5.38 -9.43 8.21
C VAL A 278 6.62 -8.71 8.70
N TRP A 279 7.46 -8.33 7.75
CA TRP A 279 8.63 -7.47 7.95
C TRP A 279 8.37 -6.13 7.27
N SER A 280 8.57 -5.03 7.98
CA SER A 280 8.38 -3.69 7.45
C SER A 280 9.51 -2.75 7.83
N GLU A 281 9.95 -1.95 6.85
CA GLU A 281 10.76 -0.75 7.07
C GLU A 281 9.93 0.48 6.69
N VAL A 282 9.61 1.32 7.66
CA VAL A 282 8.92 2.59 7.44
C VAL A 282 9.90 3.71 7.72
N ARG A 283 10.40 4.35 6.66
CA ARG A 283 11.51 5.29 6.77
C ARG A 283 11.40 6.58 5.99
N ASN A 284 11.88 7.68 6.58
CA ASN A 284 12.01 8.97 5.89
C ASN A 284 10.67 9.46 5.30
N ASN A 285 9.54 8.99 5.83
CA ASN A 285 8.24 9.44 5.38
C ASN A 285 7.87 10.71 6.13
N GLU A 286 7.10 11.54 5.45
CA GLU A 286 6.35 12.60 6.10
C GLU A 286 4.89 12.19 6.18
N VAL A 287 4.33 12.16 7.39
CA VAL A 287 2.92 11.83 7.61
C VAL A 287 2.30 12.91 8.48
N ARG A 288 1.32 13.63 7.93
CA ARG A 288 0.69 14.75 8.63
C ARG A 288 -0.80 14.83 8.48
N ASP A 289 -1.40 15.50 9.46
CA ASP A 289 -2.81 15.89 9.49
C ASP A 289 -3.78 14.69 9.49
N HIS A 290 -3.36 13.53 10.00
CA HIS A 290 -4.25 12.38 10.26
C HIS A 290 -5.05 12.64 11.54
N LEU A 291 -6.14 13.40 11.38
CA LEU A 291 -6.95 13.93 12.49
C LEU A 291 -8.29 13.21 12.71
N SER A 292 -8.58 12.18 11.90
CA SER A 292 -9.79 11.36 11.96
C SER A 292 -10.23 11.05 13.40
N VAL A 293 -11.49 11.31 13.72
CA VAL A 293 -12.03 11.05 15.07
C VAL A 293 -12.54 9.60 15.11
N PRO A 294 -12.20 8.81 16.14
CA PRO A 294 -11.41 9.17 17.33
C PRO A 294 -9.91 8.84 17.24
N VAL A 295 -9.40 8.29 16.14
CA VAL A 295 -8.14 7.51 16.13
C VAL A 295 -7.21 7.77 14.94
N GLY A 296 -7.24 8.97 14.37
CA GLY A 296 -6.29 9.40 13.35
C GLY A 296 -4.85 9.19 13.84
N VAL A 297 -4.01 8.59 13.01
CA VAL A 297 -2.65 8.21 13.40
C VAL A 297 -1.69 8.29 12.23
N GLY A 298 -0.46 8.75 12.49
CA GLY A 298 0.57 8.78 11.46
C GLY A 298 0.98 7.37 11.03
N ILE A 299 1.52 6.59 11.97
CA ILE A 299 1.96 5.21 11.72
C ILE A 299 1.27 4.23 12.67
N ARG A 300 0.75 3.13 12.14
CA ARG A 300 0.03 2.10 12.91
C ARG A 300 0.63 0.71 12.69
N VAL A 301 0.77 -0.04 13.76
CA VAL A 301 1.20 -1.44 13.76
C VAL A 301 0.13 -2.29 14.44
N GLU A 302 -0.34 -3.33 13.76
CA GLU A 302 -1.45 -4.19 14.21
C GLU A 302 -1.06 -5.67 14.22
N VAL A 303 -1.25 -6.35 15.35
CA VAL A 303 -0.86 -7.78 15.47
C VAL A 303 -1.98 -8.78 15.18
N ILE A 304 -3.25 -8.37 15.12
CA ILE A 304 -4.35 -9.22 14.64
C ILE A 304 -5.06 -8.47 13.52
N GLY A 305 -5.04 -9.03 12.32
CA GLY A 305 -5.59 -8.36 11.14
C GLY A 305 -7.11 -8.48 11.04
N THR A 306 -7.67 -7.62 10.20
CA THR A 306 -9.12 -7.57 9.96
C THR A 306 -9.59 -8.87 9.31
N MET A 307 -10.71 -9.43 9.82
CA MET A 307 -11.31 -10.68 9.32
C MET A 307 -10.38 -11.90 9.35
N ALA A 308 -9.30 -11.87 10.13
CA ALA A 308 -8.39 -13.00 10.30
C ALA A 308 -8.06 -13.31 11.78
N PRO A 309 -9.07 -13.41 12.67
CA PRO A 309 -8.84 -13.50 14.12
C PRO A 309 -8.21 -14.82 14.60
N HIS A 310 -8.20 -15.85 13.74
CA HIS A 310 -7.63 -17.17 14.05
C HIS A 310 -6.18 -17.34 13.58
N VAL A 311 -5.62 -16.36 12.87
CA VAL A 311 -4.24 -16.44 12.40
C VAL A 311 -3.32 -15.94 13.50
N ARG A 312 -2.29 -16.73 13.82
CA ARG A 312 -1.22 -16.29 14.72
C ARG A 312 -0.22 -15.47 13.91
N ASN A 313 -0.01 -14.24 14.33
CA ASN A 313 0.79 -13.30 13.55
C ASN A 313 2.03 -12.85 14.32
N THR A 314 3.12 -12.69 13.59
CA THR A 314 4.31 -11.99 14.05
C THR A 314 4.54 -10.76 13.17
N VAL A 315 4.73 -9.61 13.80
CA VAL A 315 4.94 -8.34 13.11
C VAL A 315 6.28 -7.77 13.52
N HIS A 316 7.20 -7.68 12.56
CA HIS A 316 8.48 -7.01 12.68
C HIS A 316 8.41 -5.65 11.97
N SER A 317 8.66 -4.56 12.71
CA SER A 317 8.61 -3.21 12.15
C SER A 317 9.76 -2.35 12.63
N SER A 318 10.53 -1.81 11.67
CA SER A 318 11.50 -0.76 11.91
C SER A 318 10.94 0.56 11.41
N ILE A 319 10.69 1.49 12.33
CA ILE A 319 10.11 2.80 12.06
C ILE A 319 11.17 3.84 12.35
N ARG A 320 11.75 4.47 11.32
CA ARG A 320 12.89 5.36 11.51
C ARG A 320 12.93 6.59 10.64
N ASP A 321 13.52 7.66 11.18
CA ASP A 321 13.78 8.90 10.44
C ASP A 321 12.50 9.53 9.84
N ASN A 322 11.31 9.23 10.36
CA ASN A 322 10.05 9.79 9.84
C ASN A 322 9.73 11.14 10.49
N LEU A 323 9.07 12.02 9.75
CA LEU A 323 8.50 13.27 10.23
C LEU A 323 6.98 13.10 10.39
N LEU A 324 6.51 13.06 11.64
CA LEU A 324 5.09 12.89 11.99
C LEU A 324 4.56 14.19 12.61
N VAL A 325 3.67 14.89 11.91
CA VAL A 325 3.25 16.25 12.28
C VAL A 325 1.74 16.37 12.38
N ASN A 326 1.23 16.98 13.45
CA ASN A 326 -0.19 17.32 13.59
C ASN A 326 -1.13 16.12 13.37
N ASN A 327 -0.74 14.94 13.84
CA ASN A 327 -1.60 13.75 13.84
C ASN A 327 -2.34 13.65 15.16
N ARG A 328 -3.48 12.95 15.22
CA ARG A 328 -4.13 12.71 16.52
C ARG A 328 -3.25 11.82 17.42
N PHE A 329 -2.70 10.74 16.86
CA PHE A 329 -1.62 9.96 17.44
C PHE A 329 -0.40 9.97 16.51
N GLY A 330 0.81 10.07 17.05
CA GLY A 330 2.03 9.93 16.24
C GLY A 330 2.16 8.50 15.72
N ILE A 331 2.37 7.56 16.65
CA ILE A 331 2.53 6.13 16.39
C ILE A 331 1.58 5.33 17.28
N MET A 332 1.03 4.23 16.75
CA MET A 332 0.22 3.28 17.52
C MET A 332 0.67 1.84 17.27
N ILE A 333 0.95 1.09 18.32
CA ILE A 333 1.26 -0.34 18.29
C ILE A 333 0.16 -1.05 19.09
N HIS A 334 -0.69 -1.84 18.45
CA HIS A 334 -1.82 -2.42 19.16
C HIS A 334 -2.31 -3.76 18.64
N ALA A 335 -3.29 -4.33 19.35
CA ALA A 335 -3.86 -5.63 19.03
C ALA A 335 -4.53 -5.75 17.65
N GLY A 336 -4.86 -4.66 16.96
CA GLY A 336 -5.68 -4.73 15.75
C GLY A 336 -7.14 -5.10 16.04
N PHE A 337 -7.60 -6.23 15.49
CA PHE A 337 -9.01 -6.65 15.44
C PHE A 337 -9.25 -8.02 16.12
N PRO A 338 -8.96 -8.17 17.43
CA PRO A 338 -9.22 -9.42 18.14
C PRO A 338 -10.74 -9.69 18.25
N VAL A 339 -11.13 -10.97 18.15
CA VAL A 339 -12.52 -11.43 18.23
C VAL A 339 -12.67 -12.43 19.37
N ALA A 340 -13.77 -12.35 20.14
CA ALA A 340 -14.01 -13.25 21.26
C ALA A 340 -14.14 -14.71 20.79
N GLY A 341 -13.63 -15.66 21.58
CA GLY A 341 -13.66 -17.09 21.23
C GLY A 341 -12.64 -17.53 20.17
N THR A 342 -11.64 -16.69 19.87
CA THR A 342 -10.55 -16.99 18.92
C THR A 342 -9.20 -16.98 19.64
N ASP A 343 -8.14 -17.48 18.99
CA ASP A 343 -6.80 -17.60 19.57
C ASP A 343 -6.26 -16.25 20.06
N ARG A 344 -6.50 -15.12 19.36
CA ARG A 344 -6.07 -13.75 19.75
C ARG A 344 -4.62 -13.67 20.23
N ILE A 345 -3.72 -14.44 19.62
CA ILE A 345 -2.28 -14.47 19.92
C ILE A 345 -1.55 -13.71 18.81
N GLY A 346 -0.72 -12.74 19.21
CA GLY A 346 0.15 -11.99 18.30
C GLY A 346 1.48 -11.63 18.94
N ILE A 347 2.51 -11.50 18.11
CA ILE A 347 3.83 -11.01 18.52
C ILE A 347 4.09 -9.71 17.76
N ALA A 348 4.48 -8.66 18.51
CA ALA A 348 4.98 -7.41 17.94
C ALA A 348 6.44 -7.26 18.31
N ASP A 349 7.29 -7.00 17.32
CA ASP A 349 8.68 -6.60 17.47
C ASP A 349 8.88 -5.29 16.71
N VAL A 350 8.91 -4.19 17.45
CA VAL A 350 8.88 -2.84 16.89
C VAL A 350 10.07 -2.03 17.40
N SER A 351 10.83 -1.45 16.47
CA SER A 351 11.94 -0.56 16.78
C SER A 351 11.69 0.85 16.23
N LEU A 352 11.91 1.85 17.07
CA LEU A 352 11.83 3.27 16.71
C LEU A 352 13.25 3.86 16.70
N SER A 353 13.61 4.72 15.75
CA SER A 353 14.89 5.47 15.75
C SER A 353 14.79 6.76 14.94
N GLY A 354 15.29 7.89 15.45
CA GLY A 354 15.39 9.13 14.66
C GLY A 354 14.08 9.78 14.18
N ASN A 355 12.91 9.33 14.66
CA ASN A 355 11.64 9.93 14.27
C ASN A 355 11.43 11.28 14.96
N VAL A 356 10.86 12.23 14.23
CA VAL A 356 10.46 13.53 14.73
C VAL A 356 8.93 13.56 14.84
N ILE A 357 8.41 13.56 16.07
CA ILE A 357 6.97 13.54 16.36
C ILE A 357 6.56 14.88 16.96
N GLN A 358 5.84 15.69 16.18
CA GLN A 358 5.47 17.05 16.52
C GLN A 358 3.95 17.22 16.51
N GLN A 359 3.44 17.95 17.51
CA GLN A 359 2.02 18.36 17.56
C GLN A 359 1.04 17.17 17.51
N SER A 360 1.42 15.99 18.01
CA SER A 360 0.47 14.90 18.19
C SER A 360 -0.45 15.19 19.36
N CYS A 361 -1.73 15.44 19.10
CA CYS A 361 -2.61 16.07 20.08
C CYS A 361 -3.19 15.12 21.15
N GLN A 362 -3.18 13.79 20.96
CA GLN A 362 -3.45 12.82 22.04
C GLN A 362 -2.15 12.30 22.64
N ALA A 363 -1.34 11.61 21.83
CA ALA A 363 -0.08 11.04 22.28
C ALA A 363 0.91 10.87 21.12
N LYS A 364 2.20 10.98 21.43
CA LYS A 364 3.27 10.62 20.48
C LYS A 364 3.27 9.12 20.18
N LEU A 365 3.02 8.29 21.20
CA LEU A 365 2.99 6.83 21.09
C LEU A 365 1.87 6.22 21.95
N LEU A 366 1.11 5.29 21.39
CA LEU A 366 0.19 4.40 22.09
C LEU A 366 0.60 2.93 21.92
N ILE A 367 0.73 2.19 23.01
CA ILE A 367 0.94 0.73 23.03
C ILE A 367 -0.26 0.03 23.67
N SER A 368 -0.96 -0.86 22.97
CA SER A 368 -2.22 -1.42 23.47
C SER A 368 -2.36 -2.91 23.16
N LEU A 369 -2.33 -3.75 24.20
CA LEU A 369 -2.50 -5.22 24.09
C LEU A 369 -3.99 -5.63 23.97
N VAL A 370 -4.81 -4.66 23.56
CA VAL A 370 -6.19 -4.80 23.12
C VAL A 370 -6.43 -3.83 21.96
N ARG A 371 -7.58 -3.87 21.31
CA ARG A 371 -7.93 -2.85 20.32
C ARG A 371 -7.89 -1.48 20.98
N HIS A 372 -7.25 -0.50 20.34
CA HIS A 372 -6.98 0.81 20.90
C HIS A 372 -8.22 1.50 21.48
N GLN A 373 -9.40 1.31 20.89
CA GLN A 373 -10.67 1.87 21.39
C GLN A 373 -10.96 1.46 22.83
N ARG A 374 -10.58 0.26 23.26
CA ARG A 374 -10.76 -0.16 24.66
C ARG A 374 -9.79 0.55 25.58
N THR A 375 -8.51 0.63 25.21
CA THR A 375 -7.48 1.36 25.96
C THR A 375 -7.81 2.84 26.08
N LEU A 376 -8.49 3.43 25.10
CA LEU A 376 -8.94 4.81 25.12
C LEU A 376 -10.28 5.01 25.85
N GLY A 377 -10.87 3.95 26.44
CA GLY A 377 -12.17 4.02 27.11
C GLY A 377 -13.38 4.24 26.19
N LEU A 378 -13.19 4.11 24.87
CA LEU A 378 -14.21 4.37 23.85
C LEU A 378 -15.11 3.16 23.59
N ASN A 379 -14.59 1.95 23.80
CA ASN A 379 -15.38 0.74 23.62
C ASN A 379 -14.84 -0.41 24.49
N ALA A 380 -15.60 -0.79 25.51
CA ALA A 380 -15.22 -1.82 26.47
C ALA A 380 -15.40 -3.26 25.95
N THR A 381 -15.99 -3.49 24.76
CA THR A 381 -16.35 -4.85 24.32
C THR A 381 -15.21 -5.60 23.64
N PHE A 382 -14.15 -4.92 23.20
CA PHE A 382 -13.04 -5.59 22.51
C PHE A 382 -12.26 -6.51 23.45
N PRO A 383 -12.08 -7.79 23.11
CA PRO A 383 -11.34 -8.70 23.96
C PRO A 383 -9.85 -8.36 23.97
N TYR A 384 -9.20 -8.57 25.11
CA TYR A 384 -7.74 -8.54 25.21
C TYR A 384 -7.12 -9.69 24.40
N LEU A 385 -5.90 -9.44 23.94
CA LEU A 385 -5.03 -10.52 23.45
C LEU A 385 -4.73 -11.52 24.57
N GLN A 386 -4.32 -12.72 24.19
CA GLN A 386 -3.91 -13.77 25.13
C GLN A 386 -2.51 -14.26 24.78
N SER A 387 -1.69 -14.52 25.81
CA SER A 387 -0.34 -15.08 25.66
C SER A 387 0.50 -14.40 24.58
N SER A 388 0.32 -13.09 24.41
CA SER A 388 0.94 -12.28 23.36
C SER A 388 2.15 -11.52 23.87
N VAL A 389 3.09 -11.22 22.98
CA VAL A 389 4.37 -10.58 23.35
C VAL A 389 4.58 -9.32 22.52
N PHE A 390 4.80 -8.19 23.18
CA PHE A 390 5.14 -6.92 22.57
C PHE A 390 6.56 -6.54 23.00
N LEU A 391 7.49 -6.55 22.06
CA LEU A 391 8.87 -6.09 22.20
C LEU A 391 8.96 -4.74 21.51
N VAL A 392 9.22 -3.68 22.28
CA VAL A 392 9.27 -2.31 21.73
C VAL A 392 10.58 -1.64 22.13
N ALA A 393 11.42 -1.32 21.15
CA ALA A 393 12.62 -0.50 21.36
C ALA A 393 12.30 0.96 20.99
N LEU A 394 12.26 1.85 21.98
CA LEU A 394 11.98 3.27 21.79
C LEU A 394 13.21 4.04 21.29
N ASN A 395 14.42 3.59 21.65
CA ASN A 395 15.72 4.22 21.33
C ASN A 395 15.69 5.76 21.41
N GLY A 396 15.09 6.32 22.47
CA GLY A 396 15.05 7.76 22.72
C GLY A 396 14.08 8.59 21.85
N ASN A 397 13.22 7.98 21.03
CA ASN A 397 12.24 8.72 20.21
C ASN A 397 11.13 9.35 21.06
N VAL A 398 10.72 8.63 22.11
CA VAL A 398 9.68 9.04 23.06
C VAL A 398 10.15 8.58 24.44
N ALA A 399 10.05 9.45 25.45
CA ALA A 399 10.34 9.06 26.82
C ALA A 399 9.21 8.15 27.35
N TRP A 400 9.54 7.11 28.10
CA TRP A 400 8.54 6.13 28.56
C TRP A 400 7.43 6.75 29.43
N ASP A 401 7.71 7.83 30.15
CA ASP A 401 6.73 8.60 30.91
C ASP A 401 5.67 9.28 30.03
N GLU A 402 6.01 9.62 28.79
CA GLU A 402 5.11 10.20 27.77
C GLU A 402 4.30 9.15 26.99
N VAL A 403 4.66 7.86 27.07
CA VAL A 403 3.98 6.79 26.33
C VAL A 403 2.63 6.47 26.97
N TRP A 404 1.59 6.42 26.14
CA TRP A 404 0.29 5.87 26.55
C TRP A 404 0.31 4.37 26.37
N TYR A 405 -0.24 3.64 27.34
CA TYR A 405 -0.32 2.19 27.23
C TYR A 405 -1.52 1.55 27.93
N GLY A 406 -1.86 0.34 27.48
CA GLY A 406 -2.82 -0.56 28.12
C GLY A 406 -2.31 -2.00 28.10
N HIS A 407 -1.98 -2.51 29.29
CA HIS A 407 -1.42 -3.85 29.53
C HIS A 407 -2.09 -4.50 30.76
N GLU A 408 -3.23 -5.13 30.56
CA GLU A 408 -4.00 -5.70 31.68
C GLU A 408 -3.45 -7.06 32.16
N ALA A 409 -3.60 -7.31 33.46
CA ALA A 409 -3.25 -8.58 34.09
C ALA A 409 -4.24 -9.70 33.71
N GLY A 410 -3.85 -10.96 33.94
CA GLY A 410 -4.74 -12.13 33.82
C GLY A 410 -4.84 -12.74 32.41
N PHE A 411 -4.13 -12.18 31.43
CA PHE A 411 -4.17 -12.65 30.03
C PHE A 411 -2.88 -13.34 29.56
N GLY A 412 -1.86 -13.43 30.41
CA GLY A 412 -0.56 -14.03 30.07
C GLY A 412 0.24 -13.22 29.05
N ASN A 413 -0.13 -11.96 28.81
CA ASN A 413 0.59 -11.10 27.90
C ASN A 413 1.85 -10.51 28.53
N THR A 414 2.82 -10.18 27.69
CA THR A 414 4.10 -9.58 28.08
C THR A 414 4.38 -8.34 27.24
N LEU A 415 4.71 -7.22 27.89
CA LEU A 415 5.27 -6.03 27.26
C LEU A 415 6.68 -5.78 27.79
N ILE A 416 7.62 -5.68 26.86
CA ILE A 416 9.01 -5.35 27.11
C ILE A 416 9.33 -4.08 26.34
N VAL A 417 9.83 -3.07 27.05
CA VAL A 417 10.21 -1.77 26.50
C VAL A 417 11.68 -1.52 26.78
N ASP A 418 12.47 -1.30 25.73
CA ASP A 418 13.93 -1.13 25.81
C ASP A 418 14.62 -2.22 26.65
N GLY A 419 14.15 -3.47 26.51
CA GLY A 419 14.67 -4.64 27.24
C GLY A 419 14.15 -4.81 28.66
N ALA A 420 13.38 -3.86 29.21
CA ALA A 420 12.81 -3.95 30.55
C ALA A 420 11.32 -4.39 30.50
N PRO A 421 10.89 -5.34 31.36
CA PRO A 421 9.48 -5.70 31.45
C PRO A 421 8.66 -4.55 32.04
N VAL A 422 7.50 -4.28 31.45
CA VAL A 422 6.53 -3.29 31.93
C VAL A 422 5.47 -4.01 32.78
N ALA A 423 5.24 -3.50 33.99
CA ALA A 423 4.21 -4.03 34.87
C ALA A 423 2.79 -3.83 34.28
N ASN A 424 1.87 -4.72 34.64
CA ASN A 424 0.46 -4.59 34.28
C ASN A 424 -0.11 -3.24 34.75
N GLY A 425 -0.94 -2.63 33.92
CA GLY A 425 -1.62 -1.38 34.19
C GLY A 425 -1.94 -0.62 32.91
N SER A 426 -2.35 0.63 33.07
CA SER A 426 -2.60 1.53 31.96
C SER A 426 -2.19 2.95 32.28
N ARG A 427 -1.89 3.71 31.23
CA ARG A 427 -1.68 5.15 31.25
C ARG A 427 -2.29 5.75 30.00
N HIS A 428 -3.35 6.51 30.15
CA HIS A 428 -4.02 7.19 29.04
C HIS A 428 -4.91 8.31 29.58
N PHE A 429 -5.06 9.38 28.80
CA PHE A 429 -5.92 10.51 29.13
C PHE A 429 -6.68 10.94 27.88
N TYR A 430 -7.44 10.01 27.29
CA TYR A 430 -8.17 10.32 26.06
C TYR A 430 -9.12 11.49 26.31
N SER A 431 -8.93 12.56 25.55
CA SER A 431 -9.78 13.74 25.63
C SER A 431 -10.35 14.01 24.24
N PRO A 432 -11.66 13.78 24.01
CA PRO A 432 -12.29 14.11 22.73
C PRO A 432 -12.08 15.59 22.36
N ALA A 433 -12.07 16.48 23.36
CA ALA A 433 -11.89 17.93 23.22
C ALA A 433 -10.42 18.38 23.25
N GLY A 434 -9.48 17.50 23.63
CA GLY A 434 -8.05 17.83 23.78
C GLY A 434 -7.28 17.91 22.46
N CYS A 435 -7.87 17.41 21.38
CA CYS A 435 -7.38 17.68 20.03
C CYS A 435 -8.18 18.83 19.43
N PRO A 436 -7.59 20.02 19.26
CA PRO A 436 -8.20 21.03 18.41
C PRO A 436 -8.42 20.40 17.03
N GLY A 437 -9.65 20.43 16.52
CA GLY A 437 -10.05 19.77 15.29
C GLY A 437 -10.92 20.71 14.46
N LEU A 438 -10.30 21.27 13.42
CA LEU A 438 -10.77 22.27 12.43
C LEU A 438 -10.89 23.71 12.95
#